data_AF-A0A8I6A595-F1
#
_entry.id   AF-A0A8I6A595-F1
#
_cell.length_a   1.000
_cell.length_b   1.000
_cell.length_c   1.000
_cell.angle_alpha   90.00
_cell.angle_beta   90.00
_cell.angle_gamma   90.00
#
_symmetry.space_group_name_H-M   'P 1'
#
loop_
_entity.id
_entity.type
_entity.pdbx_description
1 polymer ?
#
loop_
_entity_poly.entity_id
_entity_poly.type
_entity_poly.pdbx_seq_one_letter_code
_entity_poly.pdbx_strand_id
1 'polypeptide(L)'
;MAAARLLLRLAGRLESVSFTQSVCSLLGARQEPGPWHTHCSLERGQMVLSSTSFPGASERLPIQPEISTNRGVELGVAVILQSSDQTVLLTRRACTLRVSPNLWVPPGGHMEPDEEVTVHEPNQET
;
A
#
# COMPACT_ATOMS: atom_id res chain seq x y z
N MET A 1 8.52 -6.05 -20.97
CA MET A 1 8.91 -6.03 -19.54
C MET A 1 7.89 -5.15 -18.83
N ALA A 2 7.21 -5.67 -17.79
CA ALA A 2 6.28 -4.85 -17.01
C ALA A 2 7.08 -3.79 -16.23
N ALA A 3 6.62 -2.54 -16.26
CA ALA A 3 7.27 -1.46 -15.52
C ALA A 3 7.17 -1.71 -14.01
N ALA A 4 8.21 -1.36 -13.25
CA ALA A 4 8.18 -1.46 -11.80
C ALA A 4 7.17 -0.47 -11.23
N ARG A 5 6.13 -0.99 -10.57
CA ARG A 5 5.00 -0.21 -10.06
C ARG A 5 5.23 0.36 -8.66
N LEU A 6 6.22 -0.20 -7.96
CA LEU A 6 6.71 0.31 -6.68
C LEU A 6 8.18 0.73 -6.85
N LEU A 7 8.47 1.98 -6.50
CA LEU A 7 9.83 2.52 -6.45
C LEU A 7 10.15 2.98 -5.03
N LEU A 8 11.40 2.81 -4.63
CA LEU A 8 11.93 3.40 -3.40
C LEU A 8 12.82 4.58 -3.75
N ARG A 9 12.66 5.68 -3.04
CA ARG A 9 13.60 6.81 -3.10
C ARG A 9 14.66 6.64 -2.02
N LEU A 10 15.82 6.11 -2.42
CA LEU A 10 16.96 5.88 -1.52
C LEU A 10 18.07 6.87 -1.87
N ALA A 11 18.54 7.63 -0.87
CA ALA A 11 19.59 8.64 -1.05
C ALA A 11 19.34 9.62 -2.24
N GLY A 12 18.07 9.92 -2.51
CA GLY A 12 17.66 10.83 -3.59
C GLY A 12 17.46 10.18 -4.97
N ARG A 13 17.77 8.88 -5.14
CA ARG A 13 17.58 8.13 -6.38
C ARG A 13 16.33 7.24 -6.30
N LEU A 14 15.61 7.09 -7.41
CA LEU A 14 14.51 6.13 -7.54
C LEU A 14 15.06 4.75 -7.93
N GLU A 15 14.68 3.73 -7.17
CA GLU A 15 15.13 2.36 -7.36
C GLU A 15 13.94 1.40 -7.37
N SER A 16 13.93 0.45 -8.31
CA SER A 16 12.99 -0.67 -8.27
C SER A 16 13.43 -1.71 -7.26
N VAL A 17 12.49 -2.29 -6.52
CA VAL A 17 12.79 -3.31 -5.52
C VAL A 17 12.74 -4.69 -6.15
N SER A 18 13.80 -5.47 -5.94
CA SER A 18 13.78 -6.89 -6.32
C SER A 18 13.02 -7.71 -5.28
N PHE A 19 12.47 -8.84 -5.71
CA PHE A 19 11.75 -9.76 -4.84
C PHE A 19 12.52 -10.14 -3.55
N THR A 20 13.84 -10.32 -3.63
CA THR A 20 14.67 -10.75 -2.49
C THR A 20 14.91 -9.65 -1.46
N GLN A 21 14.48 -8.42 -1.73
CA GLN A 21 14.70 -7.27 -0.86
C GLN A 21 13.43 -6.96 -0.05
N SER A 22 13.59 -6.80 1.26
CA SER A 22 12.54 -6.30 2.13
C SER A 22 12.38 -4.80 1.95
N VAL A 23 11.22 -4.36 1.45
CA VAL A 23 10.84 -2.94 1.33
C VAL A 23 10.94 -2.24 2.69
N CYS A 24 10.42 -2.88 3.74
CA CYS A 24 10.44 -2.34 5.09
C CYS A 24 11.87 -2.11 5.59
N SER A 25 12.76 -3.08 5.39
CA SER A 25 14.16 -2.97 5.82
C SER A 25 14.92 -1.90 5.04
N LEU A 26 14.65 -1.75 3.74
CA LEU A 26 15.23 -0.69 2.91
C LEU A 26 14.76 0.71 3.34
N LEU A 27 13.55 0.82 3.89
CA LEU A 27 12.99 2.05 4.46
C LEU A 27 13.40 2.27 5.93
N GLY A 28 14.21 1.37 6.51
CA GLY A 28 14.71 1.48 7.88
C GLY A 28 13.75 0.97 8.96
N ALA A 29 12.63 0.35 8.57
CA ALA A 29 11.74 -0.33 9.52
C ALA A 29 12.44 -1.58 10.06
N ARG A 30 12.55 -1.67 11.38
CA ARG A 30 13.16 -2.80 12.10
C ARG A 30 12.09 -3.77 12.56
N GLN A 31 12.51 -5.00 12.91
CA GLN A 31 11.61 -6.02 13.48
C GLN A 31 11.02 -5.61 14.84
N GLU A 32 11.47 -4.52 15.45
CA GLU A 32 10.90 -4.04 16.69
C GLU A 32 9.53 -3.37 16.47
N PRO A 33 8.58 -3.55 17.40
CA PRO A 33 7.30 -2.87 17.36
C PRO A 33 7.51 -1.36 17.48
N GLY A 34 7.17 -0.63 16.43
CA GLY A 34 7.17 0.82 16.43
C GLY A 34 6.34 1.33 15.26
N PRO A 35 5.77 2.55 15.36
CA PRO A 35 5.20 3.18 14.19
C PRO A 35 6.38 3.62 13.30
N TRP A 36 6.79 2.72 12.40
CA TRP A 36 7.69 3.09 11.31
C TRP A 36 6.86 3.89 10.32
N HIS A 37 7.34 5.06 9.93
CA HIS A 37 6.64 5.89 8.96
C HIS A 37 7.43 5.94 7.66
N THR A 38 6.70 5.96 6.55
CA THR A 38 7.25 6.24 5.22
C THR A 38 6.51 7.42 4.62
N HIS A 39 7.25 8.28 3.93
CA HIS A 39 6.67 9.24 3.00
C HIS A 39 6.28 8.49 1.73
N CYS A 40 5.12 8.80 1.18
CA CYS A 40 4.66 8.16 -0.04
C CYS A 40 3.96 9.13 -0.99
N SER A 41 4.02 8.78 -2.26
CA SER A 41 3.18 9.34 -3.32
C SER A 41 2.66 8.20 -4.19
N LEU A 42 1.48 8.41 -4.77
CA LEU A 42 0.88 7.52 -5.73
C LEU A 42 0.36 8.34 -6.89
N GLU A 43 0.92 8.13 -8.07
CA GLU A 43 0.52 8.82 -9.30
C GLU A 43 0.43 7.78 -10.41
N ARG A 44 -0.73 7.71 -11.09
CA ARG A 44 -0.96 6.85 -12.26
C ARG A 44 -0.53 5.39 -12.06
N GLY A 45 -0.93 4.79 -10.95
CA GLY A 45 -0.61 3.39 -10.63
C GLY A 45 0.86 3.11 -10.27
N GLN A 46 1.69 4.15 -10.07
CA GLN A 46 3.06 4.06 -9.60
C GLN A 46 3.19 4.64 -8.19
N MET A 47 3.60 3.80 -7.24
CA MET A 47 3.85 4.19 -5.86
C MET A 47 5.33 4.46 -5.63
N VAL A 48 5.65 5.59 -4.99
CA VAL A 48 7.00 5.91 -4.52
C VAL A 48 7.01 5.94 -3.00
N LEU A 49 7.93 5.22 -2.37
CA LEU A 49 8.13 5.22 -0.92
C LEU A 49 9.51 5.76 -0.55
N SER A 50 9.61 6.47 0.58
CA SER A 50 10.86 7.03 1.06
C SER A 50 10.85 7.14 2.59
N SER A 51 11.99 6.85 3.22
CA SER A 51 12.18 7.09 4.66
C SER A 51 12.34 8.58 5.01
N THR A 52 12.56 9.44 4.01
CA THR A 52 12.66 10.89 4.15
C THR A 52 11.68 11.60 3.23
N SER A 53 11.25 12.81 3.60
CA SER A 53 10.36 13.62 2.76
C SER A 53 10.99 13.93 1.39
N PHE A 54 10.17 14.09 0.37
CA PHE A 54 10.60 14.40 -0.99
C PHE A 54 9.57 15.27 -1.73
N PRO A 55 10.00 16.07 -2.74
CA PRO A 55 9.06 16.82 -3.57
C PRO A 55 8.07 15.87 -4.26
N GLY A 56 6.77 16.09 -4.05
CA GLY A 56 5.70 15.23 -4.55
C GLY A 56 5.21 14.17 -3.56
N ALA A 57 5.81 14.04 -2.37
CA ALA A 57 5.24 13.21 -1.31
C ALA A 57 3.88 13.78 -0.86
N SER A 58 2.82 12.98 -1.00
CA SER A 58 1.46 13.38 -0.64
C SER A 58 1.13 13.03 0.81
N GLU A 59 1.66 11.92 1.32
CA GLU A 59 1.26 11.36 2.60
C GLU A 59 2.43 10.80 3.41
N ARG A 60 2.22 10.67 4.72
CA ARG A 60 3.15 9.97 5.64
C ARG A 60 2.40 8.85 6.36
N LEU A 61 2.59 7.62 5.90
CA LEU A 61 1.83 6.46 6.36
C LEU A 61 2.67 5.54 7.24
N PRO A 62 2.05 4.84 8.22
CA PRO A 62 2.73 3.78 8.94
C PRO A 62 3.03 2.60 8.00
N ILE A 63 4.19 1.99 8.15
CA ILE A 63 4.57 0.75 7.47
C ILE A 63 4.87 -0.32 8.51
N GLN A 64 4.42 -1.55 8.25
CA GLN A 64 4.63 -2.67 9.15
C GLN A 64 5.44 -3.76 8.44
N PRO A 65 6.55 -4.23 9.04
CA PRO A 65 7.29 -5.36 8.50
C PRO A 65 6.48 -6.65 8.65
N GLU A 66 6.11 -7.26 7.53
CA GLU A 66 5.51 -8.60 7.47
C GLU A 66 6.46 -9.57 6.76
N ILE A 67 6.39 -10.86 7.12
CA ILE A 67 7.18 -11.92 6.50
C ILE A 67 6.64 -12.15 5.08
N SER A 68 7.37 -11.66 4.07
CA SER A 68 7.04 -11.92 2.68
C SER A 68 7.35 -13.37 2.29
N THR A 69 6.39 -14.03 1.66
CA THR A 69 6.59 -15.33 0.99
C THR A 69 7.02 -15.11 -0.45
N ASN A 70 7.60 -16.13 -1.08
CA ASN A 70 8.37 -16.05 -2.33
C ASN A 70 7.58 -15.62 -3.59
N ARG A 71 7.11 -14.37 -3.64
CA ARG A 71 6.41 -13.72 -4.76
C ARG A 71 6.83 -12.25 -4.85
N GLY A 72 6.94 -11.73 -6.07
CA GLY A 72 7.34 -10.34 -6.35
C GLY A 72 6.49 -9.29 -5.65
N VAL A 73 6.99 -8.05 -5.60
CA VAL A 73 6.27 -6.95 -4.95
C VAL A 73 5.25 -6.36 -5.92
N GLU A 74 3.99 -6.40 -5.52
CA GLU A 74 2.85 -5.85 -6.26
C GLU A 74 2.12 -4.79 -5.44
N LEU A 75 1.38 -3.91 -6.12
CA LEU A 75 0.62 -2.84 -5.49
C LEU A 75 -0.85 -3.25 -5.39
N GLY A 76 -1.34 -3.37 -4.15
CA GLY A 76 -2.74 -3.63 -3.83
C GLY A 76 -3.37 -2.44 -3.10
N VAL A 77 -4.68 -2.29 -3.26
CA VAL A 77 -5.48 -1.30 -2.53
C VAL A 77 -6.60 -2.02 -1.80
N ALA A 78 -6.86 -1.61 -0.57
CA ALA A 78 -8.00 -2.04 0.22
C ALA A 78 -8.66 -0.82 0.88
N VAL A 79 -9.98 -0.87 1.05
CA VAL A 79 -10.78 0.25 1.54
C VAL A 79 -11.47 -0.14 2.84
N ILE A 80 -11.31 0.69 3.87
CA ILE A 80 -12.13 0.62 5.08
C ILE A 80 -13.34 1.53 4.87
N LEU A 81 -14.49 0.92 4.58
CA LEU A 81 -15.75 1.65 4.47
C LEU A 81 -16.44 1.70 5.84
N GLN A 82 -16.54 2.90 6.41
CA GLN A 82 -17.24 3.15 7.66
C GLN A 82 -18.59 3.83 7.38
N SER A 83 -19.68 3.28 7.91
CA SER A 83 -21.01 3.93 7.85
C SER A 83 -21.18 4.96 8.97
N SER A 84 -22.24 5.76 8.88
CA SER A 84 -22.56 6.82 9.86
C SER A 84 -22.83 6.30 11.27
N ASP A 85 -23.22 5.04 11.42
CA ASP A 85 -23.36 4.33 12.70
C ASP A 85 -22.04 3.78 13.25
N GLN A 86 -20.91 4.18 12.65
CA GLN A 86 -19.56 3.81 13.03
C GLN A 86 -19.21 2.32 12.83
N THR A 87 -20.00 1.58 12.04
CA THR A 87 -19.66 0.20 11.69
C THR A 87 -18.77 0.13 10.44
N VAL A 88 -17.94 -0.91 10.32
CA VAL A 88 -17.02 -1.11 9.18
C VAL A 88 -17.43 -2.32 8.34
N LEU A 89 -17.39 -2.16 7.01
CA LEU A 89 -17.67 -3.26 6.08
C LEU A 89 -16.45 -4.16 5.91
N LEU A 90 -16.64 -5.45 6.15
CA LEU A 90 -15.73 -6.51 5.76
C LEU A 90 -16.43 -7.46 4.79
N THR A 91 -15.66 -8.04 3.88
CA THR A 91 -16.13 -9.04 2.91
C THR A 91 -15.45 -10.37 3.18
N ARG A 92 -16.22 -11.46 3.10
CA ARG A 92 -15.68 -12.81 3.19
C ARG A 92 -15.35 -13.31 1.79
N ARG A 93 -14.07 -13.63 1.56
CA ARG A 93 -13.61 -14.16 0.27
C ARG A 93 -14.32 -15.46 -0.10
N ALA A 94 -14.67 -15.62 -1.38
CA ALA A 94 -15.38 -16.78 -1.87
C ALA A 94 -14.65 -18.10 -1.53
N CYS A 95 -15.40 -19.11 -1.11
CA CYS A 95 -14.85 -20.40 -0.68
C CYS A 95 -14.17 -21.17 -1.82
N THR A 96 -14.47 -20.83 -3.07
CA THR A 96 -13.93 -21.45 -4.28
C THR A 96 -12.56 -20.91 -4.68
N LEU A 97 -12.05 -19.87 -4.02
CA LEU A 97 -10.76 -19.26 -4.36
C LEU A 97 -9.58 -20.13 -3.93
N ARG A 98 -8.54 -20.18 -4.78
CA ARG A 98 -7.30 -20.94 -4.48
C ARG A 98 -6.44 -20.29 -3.40
N VAL A 99 -6.47 -18.95 -3.30
CA VAL A 99 -5.64 -18.18 -2.37
C VAL A 99 -6.55 -17.49 -1.35
N SER A 100 -6.27 -17.72 -0.06
CA SER A 100 -6.97 -17.12 1.08
C SER A 100 -8.51 -17.20 1.00
N PRO A 101 -9.10 -18.38 0.72
CA PRO A 101 -10.56 -18.53 0.73
C PRO A 101 -11.12 -18.29 2.13
N ASN A 102 -12.39 -17.87 2.22
CA ASN A 102 -13.13 -17.68 3.47
C ASN A 102 -12.57 -16.63 4.46
N LEU A 103 -11.50 -15.92 4.10
CA LEU A 103 -10.92 -14.85 4.93
C LEU A 103 -11.82 -13.61 4.90
N TRP A 104 -12.03 -13.01 6.07
CA TRP A 104 -12.65 -11.70 6.20
C TRP A 104 -11.60 -10.62 5.95
N VAL A 105 -11.81 -9.82 4.92
CA VAL A 105 -10.91 -8.74 4.51
C VAL A 105 -11.74 -7.50 4.16
N PRO A 106 -11.20 -6.28 4.29
CA PRO A 106 -11.81 -5.12 3.67
C PRO A 106 -11.92 -5.33 2.14
N PRO A 107 -12.92 -4.73 1.47
CA PRO A 107 -12.95 -4.70 0.01
C PRO A 107 -11.62 -4.21 -0.56
N GLY A 108 -11.10 -4.88 -1.58
CA GLY A 108 -9.81 -4.53 -2.15
C GLY A 108 -9.44 -5.37 -3.38
N GLY A 109 -8.33 -5.00 -4.00
CA GLY A 109 -7.86 -5.59 -5.24
C GLY A 109 -6.46 -5.14 -5.62
N HIS A 110 -6.03 -5.53 -6.82
CA HIS A 110 -4.82 -5.01 -7.42
C HIS A 110 -5.14 -3.65 -8.02
N MET A 111 -4.23 -2.69 -7.89
CA MET A 111 -4.36 -1.44 -8.61
C MET A 111 -4.15 -1.69 -10.11
N GLU A 112 -4.85 -1.00 -10.99
CA GLU A 112 -4.60 -1.05 -12.44
C GLU A 112 -3.53 -0.02 -12.86
N PRO A 113 -2.87 -0.18 -14.03
CA PRO A 113 -2.02 0.87 -14.59
C PRO A 113 -2.82 2.16 -14.80
N ASP A 114 -2.21 3.31 -14.51
CA ASP A 114 -2.83 4.64 -14.62
C ASP A 114 -3.98 4.95 -13.65
N GLU A 115 -4.35 4.02 -12.76
CA GLU A 115 -5.36 4.26 -11.73
C GLU A 115 -4.82 5.15 -10.60
N GLU A 116 -5.66 6.04 -10.09
CA GLU A 116 -5.36 6.91 -8.95
C GLU A 116 -6.32 6.60 -7.79
N VAL A 117 -5.82 6.70 -6.56
CA VAL A 117 -6.68 6.58 -5.36
C VAL A 117 -7.28 7.95 -5.08
N THR A 118 -8.56 8.11 -5.39
CA THR A 118 -9.32 9.28 -5.00
C THR A 118 -9.78 9.16 -3.56
N VAL A 119 -9.35 10.12 -2.72
CA VAL A 119 -9.99 10.36 -1.43
C VAL A 119 -11.20 11.24 -1.70
N HIS A 120 -12.40 10.66 -1.63
CA HIS A 120 -13.61 11.48 -1.61
C HIS A 120 -13.71 12.17 -0.26
N GLU A 121 -13.44 13.48 -0.22
CA GLU A 121 -13.85 14.30 0.90
C GLU A 121 -15.39 14.34 0.94
N PRO A 122 -16.02 14.10 2.10
CA PRO A 122 -17.47 14.18 2.20
C PRO A 122 -17.90 15.61 1.85
N ASN A 123 -18.83 15.74 0.90
CA ASN A 123 -19.47 17.01 0.57
C ASN A 123 -19.92 17.69 1.88
N GLN A 124 -19.40 18.87 2.15
CA GLN A 124 -19.97 19.76 3.16
C GLN A 124 -21.29 20.28 2.59
N GLU A 125 -22.38 19.53 2.76
CA GLU A 125 -23.73 20.05 2.55
C GLU A 125 -24.01 21.10 3.64
N THR A 126 -24.05 22.37 3.23
CA THR A 126 -24.53 23.53 3.98
C THR A 126 -26.04 23.52 4.14
#